data_AF-A0A4Q2D749-F1
#
_entry.id   AF-A0A4Q2D749-F1
#
_cell.length_a   1.000
_cell.length_b   1.000
_cell.length_c   1.000
_cell.angle_alpha   90.00
_cell.angle_beta   90.00
_cell.angle_gamma   90.00
#
_symmetry.space_group_name_H-M   'P 1'
#
loop_
_entity.id
_entity.type
_entity.pdbx_description
1 polymer ?
#
loop_
_entity_poly.entity_id
_entity_poly.type
_entity_poly.pdbx_seq_one_letter_code
_entity_poly.pdbx_strand_id
1 'polypeptide(L)'
;MAGPVVTQAAPRKPRAKPGEGISKEMRELAVERFGELRMEFYLAADESDVGFLPPQSFLPDEAVQKIIDDIYRVSTTNDIASRTTDVPSLSVSQTHRLQSILNLCNSLKSEFTQLRDAKKRKKNVDVQPDFVVVEEQDRNLVIASSLAAGQTLSIAIPS
;
A
#
# COMPACT_ATOMS: atom_id res chain seq x y z
N MET A 1 36.80 41.28 -13.02
CA MET A 1 35.62 41.56 -12.17
C MET A 1 34.61 40.45 -12.40
N ALA A 2 34.41 39.58 -11.41
CA ALA A 2 33.42 38.49 -11.49
C ALA A 2 32.07 39.02 -10.99
N GLY A 3 31.05 38.99 -11.86
CA GLY A 3 29.70 39.40 -11.51
C GLY A 3 29.05 38.44 -10.49
N PRO A 4 28.04 38.89 -9.73
CA PRO A 4 27.38 38.08 -8.73
C PRO A 4 26.58 36.96 -9.40
N VAL A 5 26.85 35.71 -8.99
CA VAL A 5 26.07 34.52 -9.37
C VAL A 5 24.72 34.63 -8.67
N VAL A 6 23.68 34.95 -9.43
CA VAL A 6 22.29 34.92 -8.95
C VAL A 6 21.87 33.46 -8.85
N THR A 7 22.03 32.87 -7.66
CA THR A 7 21.50 31.55 -7.35
C THR A 7 19.97 31.63 -7.37
N GLN A 8 19.36 31.26 -8.49
CA GLN A 8 17.91 31.15 -8.60
C GLN A 8 17.42 30.09 -7.60
N ALA A 9 16.67 30.53 -6.59
CA ALA A 9 16.06 29.64 -5.62
C ALA A 9 15.07 28.71 -6.33
N ALA A 10 15.23 27.39 -6.15
CA ALA A 10 14.37 26.40 -6.76
C ALA A 10 12.89 26.65 -6.39
N PRO A 11 11.94 26.41 -7.32
CA PRO A 11 10.52 26.60 -7.07
C PRO A 11 10.07 25.73 -5.89
N ARG A 12 9.49 26.36 -4.87
CA ARG A 12 8.97 25.68 -3.69
C ARG A 12 7.78 24.81 -4.10
N LYS A 13 7.90 23.48 -3.93
CA LYS A 13 6.79 22.55 -4.17
C LYS A 13 5.57 22.97 -3.33
N PRO A 14 4.35 22.96 -3.90
CA PRO A 14 3.14 23.30 -3.17
C PRO A 14 2.97 22.37 -1.96
N ARG A 15 2.63 22.95 -0.81
CA ARG A 15 2.44 22.19 0.43
C ARG A 15 1.21 21.28 0.29
N ALA A 16 1.35 20.00 0.65
CA ALA A 16 0.23 19.06 0.67
C ALA A 16 -0.88 19.58 1.60
N LYS A 17 -2.14 19.35 1.23
CA LYS A 17 -3.27 19.74 2.08
C LYS A 17 -3.25 18.96 3.40
N PRO A 18 -3.85 19.50 4.48
CA PRO A 18 -4.00 18.77 5.73
C PRO A 18 -4.66 17.41 5.49
N GLY A 19 -4.00 16.32 5.92
CA GLY A 19 -4.51 14.96 5.71
C GLY A 19 -4.28 14.39 4.29
N GLU A 20 -3.54 15.06 3.42
CA GLU A 20 -3.11 14.51 2.11
C GLU A 20 -1.60 14.20 2.06
N GLY A 21 -0.87 14.49 3.14
CA GLY A 21 0.55 14.17 3.23
C GLY A 21 0.81 12.66 3.19
N ILE A 22 1.71 12.24 2.30
CA ILE A 22 2.18 10.86 2.19
C ILE A 22 3.45 10.71 3.01
N SER A 23 3.39 9.91 4.08
CA SER A 23 4.56 9.61 4.90
C SER A 23 5.52 8.63 4.20
N LYS A 24 6.75 8.50 4.71
CA LYS A 24 7.74 7.55 4.15
C LYS A 24 7.21 6.11 4.11
N GLU A 25 6.65 5.62 5.22
CA GLU A 25 6.05 4.28 5.30
C GLU A 25 4.91 4.08 4.28
N MET A 26 4.06 5.09 4.09
CA MET A 26 2.97 5.04 3.11
C MET A 26 3.51 4.96 1.68
N ARG A 27 4.59 5.68 1.40
CA ARG A 27 5.25 5.64 0.09
C ARG A 27 5.89 4.28 -0.17
N GLU A 28 6.59 3.72 0.82
CA GLU A 28 7.20 2.39 0.72
C GLU A 28 6.15 1.31 0.43
N LEU A 29 5.06 1.31 1.19
CA LEU A 29 3.93 0.41 0.96
C LEU A 29 3.34 0.56 -0.46
N ALA A 30 3.14 1.79 -0.92
CA ALA A 30 2.62 2.01 -2.27
C ALA A 30 3.59 1.51 -3.35
N VAL A 31 4.89 1.79 -3.22
CA VAL A 31 5.90 1.32 -4.18
C VAL A 31 5.91 -0.22 -4.25
N GLU A 32 5.81 -0.90 -3.11
CA GLU A 32 5.73 -2.36 -3.04
C GLU A 32 4.50 -2.88 -3.80
N ARG A 33 3.31 -2.35 -3.51
CA ARG A 33 2.06 -2.73 -4.19
C ARG A 33 2.08 -2.47 -5.70
N PHE A 34 2.68 -1.36 -6.12
CA PHE A 34 2.88 -1.08 -7.54
C PHE A 34 3.91 -2.01 -8.19
N GLY A 35 4.85 -2.56 -7.42
CA GLY A 35 5.77 -3.60 -7.86
C GLY A 35 5.05 -4.93 -8.10
N GLU A 36 4.13 -5.32 -7.22
CA GLU A 36 3.27 -6.50 -7.40
C GLU A 36 2.44 -6.37 -8.68
N LEU A 37 1.77 -5.21 -8.87
CA LEU A 37 0.95 -4.95 -10.05
C LEU A 37 1.76 -4.95 -11.36
N ARG A 38 2.99 -4.45 -11.32
CA ARG A 38 3.93 -4.54 -12.46
C ARG A 38 4.20 -5.98 -12.86
N MET A 39 4.45 -6.84 -11.88
CA MET A 39 4.70 -8.25 -12.13
C MET A 39 3.46 -8.93 -12.72
N GLU A 40 2.27 -8.59 -12.21
CA GLU A 40 1.01 -9.09 -12.76
C GLU A 40 0.83 -8.69 -14.23
N PHE A 41 1.12 -7.43 -14.59
CA PHE A 41 1.05 -6.98 -15.98
C PHE A 41 2.07 -7.68 -16.88
N TYR A 42 3.27 -7.95 -16.37
CA TYR A 42 4.29 -8.70 -17.08
C TYR A 42 3.86 -10.16 -17.33
N LEU A 43 3.32 -10.84 -16.31
CA LEU A 43 2.86 -12.23 -16.41
C LEU A 43 1.61 -12.38 -17.28
N ALA A 44 0.75 -11.36 -17.30
CA ALA A 44 -0.46 -11.33 -18.12
C ALA A 44 -0.21 -10.81 -19.54
N ALA A 45 1.01 -10.37 -19.87
CA ALA A 45 1.37 -9.94 -21.21
C ALA A 45 1.54 -11.16 -22.12
N ASP A 46 0.93 -11.11 -23.30
CA ASP A 46 1.19 -12.10 -24.34
C ASP A 46 2.60 -11.86 -24.91
N GLU A 47 3.51 -12.82 -24.74
CA GLU A 47 4.90 -12.72 -25.20
C GLU A 47 4.98 -12.41 -26.71
N SER A 48 3.95 -12.80 -27.47
CA SER A 48 3.83 -12.60 -28.91
C SER A 48 3.60 -11.13 -29.30
N ASP A 49 3.01 -10.32 -28.41
CA ASP A 49 2.54 -8.96 -28.70
C ASP A 49 3.47 -7.88 -28.12
N VAL A 50 4.20 -8.22 -27.04
CA VAL A 50 5.05 -7.25 -26.31
C VAL A 50 6.55 -7.59 -26.33
N GLY A 51 6.92 -8.79 -26.79
CA GLY A 51 8.30 -9.26 -26.77
C GLY A 51 8.87 -9.44 -25.36
N PHE A 52 10.18 -9.68 -25.26
CA PHE A 52 10.90 -9.80 -23.97
C PHE A 52 11.18 -8.43 -23.33
N LEU A 53 10.14 -7.70 -22.96
CA LEU A 53 10.28 -6.46 -22.21
C LEU A 53 10.35 -6.73 -20.70
N PRO A 54 11.28 -6.10 -19.96
CA PRO A 54 11.32 -6.27 -18.51
C PRO A 54 10.10 -5.64 -17.83
N PRO A 55 9.71 -6.09 -16.62
CA PRO A 55 8.53 -5.60 -15.90
C PRO A 55 8.48 -4.08 -15.71
N GLN A 56 9.64 -3.41 -15.58
CA GLN A 56 9.69 -1.94 -15.46
C GLN A 56 9.17 -1.22 -16.71
N SER A 57 9.17 -1.87 -17.87
CA SER A 57 8.67 -1.28 -19.12
C SER A 57 7.15 -1.13 -19.11
N PHE A 58 6.44 -1.96 -18.34
CA PHE A 58 4.98 -1.95 -18.28
C PHE A 58 4.44 -0.80 -17.45
N LEU A 59 5.13 -0.44 -16.36
CA LEU A 59 4.82 0.70 -15.51
C LEU A 59 6.14 1.22 -14.89
N PRO A 60 6.78 2.23 -15.51
CA PRO A 60 8.06 2.77 -15.05
C PRO A 60 7.99 3.41 -13.67
N ASP A 61 9.11 3.44 -12.95
CA ASP A 61 9.19 4.02 -11.61
C ASP A 61 8.78 5.48 -11.56
N GLU A 62 9.11 6.25 -12.59
CA GLU A 62 8.73 7.66 -12.71
C GLU A 62 7.20 7.84 -12.76
N ALA A 63 6.51 6.96 -13.50
CA ALA A 63 5.05 6.94 -13.57
C ALA A 63 4.44 6.56 -12.22
N VAL A 64 5.00 5.54 -11.56
CA VAL A 64 4.56 5.14 -10.20
C VAL A 64 4.72 6.29 -9.22
N GLN A 65 5.85 6.98 -9.22
CA GLN A 65 6.08 8.11 -8.33
C GLN A 65 5.08 9.25 -8.58
N LYS A 66 4.82 9.59 -9.85
CA LYS A 66 3.80 10.59 -10.21
C LYS A 66 2.41 10.18 -9.71
N ILE A 67 2.03 8.91 -9.88
CA ILE A 67 0.73 8.40 -9.43
C ILE A 67 0.63 8.44 -7.90
N ILE A 68 1.68 8.04 -7.18
CA ILE A 68 1.71 8.09 -5.72
C ILE A 68 1.58 9.54 -5.23
N ASP A 69 2.36 10.47 -5.79
CA ASP A 69 2.35 11.88 -5.39
C ASP A 69 0.97 12.52 -5.57
N ASP A 70 0.25 12.12 -6.62
CA ASP A 70 -1.09 12.61 -6.95
C ASP A 70 -2.22 11.66 -6.54
N ILE A 71 -1.95 10.67 -5.68
CA ILE A 71 -2.91 9.58 -5.42
C ILE A 71 -4.29 10.07 -4.99
N TYR A 72 -4.36 11.16 -4.22
CA TYR A 72 -5.62 11.78 -3.77
C TYR A 72 -6.38 12.55 -4.86
N ARG A 73 -5.71 12.88 -5.97
CA ARG A 73 -6.30 13.56 -7.13
C ARG A 73 -6.78 12.57 -8.19
N VAL A 74 -6.19 11.38 -8.23
CA VAL A 74 -6.58 10.32 -9.16
C VAL A 74 -7.97 9.80 -8.79
N SER A 75 -8.95 9.99 -9.66
CA SER A 75 -10.34 9.54 -9.43
C SER A 75 -10.89 8.69 -10.57
N THR A 76 -10.30 8.82 -11.76
CA THR A 76 -10.73 8.15 -12.99
C THR A 76 -9.57 7.49 -13.70
N THR A 77 -9.87 6.59 -14.65
CA THR A 77 -8.86 5.98 -15.53
C THR A 77 -8.18 7.01 -16.43
N ASN A 78 -8.89 8.08 -16.81
CA ASN A 78 -8.31 9.21 -17.56
C ASN A 78 -7.27 9.99 -16.73
N ASP A 79 -7.47 10.10 -15.42
CA ASP A 79 -6.47 10.71 -14.53
C ASP A 79 -5.17 9.91 -14.49
N ILE A 80 -5.26 8.59 -14.62
CA ILE A 80 -4.10 7.71 -14.69
C ILE A 80 -3.44 7.83 -16.05
N ALA A 81 -4.22 7.73 -17.13
CA ALA A 81 -3.73 7.88 -18.50
C ALA A 81 -2.98 9.20 -18.71
N SER A 82 -3.48 10.31 -18.14
CA SER A 82 -2.82 11.63 -18.20
C SER A 82 -1.50 11.70 -17.41
N ARG A 83 -1.28 10.80 -16.45
CA ARG A 83 -0.04 10.69 -15.68
C ARG A 83 0.94 9.67 -16.25
N THR A 84 0.45 8.78 -17.12
CA THR A 84 1.20 7.72 -17.80
C THR A 84 1.24 7.92 -19.32
N THR A 85 1.09 9.16 -19.80
CA THR A 85 1.06 9.47 -21.26
C THR A 85 2.29 8.97 -22.00
N ASP A 86 3.43 8.94 -21.30
CA ASP A 86 4.73 8.59 -21.86
C ASP A 86 4.98 7.06 -21.86
N VAL A 87 4.02 6.28 -21.36
CA VAL A 87 4.12 4.84 -21.17
C VAL A 87 3.26 4.12 -22.23
N PRO A 88 3.86 3.66 -23.34
CA PRO A 88 3.10 3.09 -24.46
C PRO A 88 2.30 1.84 -24.08
N SER A 89 2.79 1.05 -23.11
CA SER A 89 2.12 -0.12 -22.55
C SER A 89 0.87 0.18 -21.72
N LEU A 90 0.59 1.45 -21.42
CA LEU A 90 -0.56 1.92 -20.63
C LEU A 90 -1.42 2.94 -21.38
N SER A 91 -1.40 2.88 -22.71
CA SER A 91 -2.30 3.63 -23.58
C SER A 91 -3.77 3.51 -23.16
N VAL A 92 -4.59 4.52 -23.50
CA VAL A 92 -6.05 4.56 -23.29
C VAL A 92 -6.75 3.32 -23.84
N SER A 93 -6.18 2.67 -24.86
CA SER A 93 -6.67 1.41 -25.41
C SER A 93 -6.59 0.22 -24.45
N GLN A 94 -5.76 0.30 -23.40
CA GLN A 94 -5.60 -0.73 -22.38
C GLN A 94 -6.40 -0.42 -21.11
N THR A 95 -7.70 -0.19 -21.29
CA THR A 95 -8.65 0.18 -20.24
C THR A 95 -8.58 -0.74 -19.02
N HIS A 96 -8.36 -2.05 -19.23
CA HIS A 96 -8.24 -3.01 -18.14
C HIS A 96 -7.03 -2.71 -17.22
N ARG A 97 -5.85 -2.43 -17.78
CA ARG A 97 -4.65 -2.12 -16.99
C ARG A 97 -4.81 -0.80 -16.23
N LEU A 98 -5.40 0.21 -16.88
CA LEU A 98 -5.72 1.49 -16.24
C LEU A 98 -6.73 1.31 -15.09
N GLN A 99 -7.71 0.42 -15.26
CA GLN A 99 -8.68 0.09 -14.21
C GLN A 99 -8.03 -0.61 -13.02
N SER A 100 -7.10 -1.55 -13.25
CA SER A 100 -6.35 -2.20 -12.17
C SER A 100 -5.51 -1.19 -11.38
N ILE A 101 -4.85 -0.24 -12.06
CA ILE A 101 -4.13 0.85 -11.40
C ILE A 101 -5.10 1.72 -10.56
N LEU A 102 -6.28 2.04 -11.09
CA LEU A 102 -7.29 2.82 -10.36
C LEU A 102 -7.79 2.11 -9.11
N ASN A 103 -8.09 0.82 -9.23
CA ASN A 103 -8.51 -0.02 -8.12
C ASN A 103 -7.43 -0.07 -7.03
N LEU A 104 -6.16 -0.23 -7.43
CA LEU A 104 -5.04 -0.19 -6.51
C LEU A 104 -4.92 1.18 -5.81
N CYS A 105 -5.05 2.29 -6.54
CA CYS A 105 -5.03 3.63 -5.96
C CYS A 105 -6.14 3.80 -4.90
N ASN A 106 -7.33 3.29 -5.17
CA ASN A 106 -8.45 3.36 -4.22
C ASN A 106 -8.22 2.47 -2.98
N SER A 107 -7.64 1.28 -3.16
CA SER A 107 -7.21 0.43 -2.03
C SER A 107 -6.18 1.14 -1.16
N LEU A 108 -5.14 1.70 -1.77
CA LEU A 108 -4.08 2.44 -1.08
C LEU A 108 -4.61 3.66 -0.32
N LYS A 109 -5.58 4.41 -0.86
CA LYS A 109 -6.24 5.51 -0.12
C LYS A 109 -6.89 5.03 1.18
N SER A 110 -7.53 3.86 1.14
CA SER A 110 -8.13 3.23 2.32
C SER A 110 -7.05 2.82 3.33
N GLU A 111 -6.02 2.11 2.88
CA GLU A 111 -4.89 1.67 3.72
C GLU A 111 -4.13 2.86 4.34
N PHE A 112 -3.96 3.94 3.58
CA PHE A 112 -3.36 5.19 4.03
C PHE A 112 -4.17 5.86 5.15
N THR A 113 -5.49 5.76 5.07
CA THR A 113 -6.39 6.26 6.13
C THR A 113 -6.24 5.39 7.38
N GLN A 114 -6.23 4.07 7.22
CA GLN A 114 -6.01 3.13 8.34
C GLN A 114 -4.66 3.33 9.01
N LEU A 115 -3.57 3.53 8.25
CA LEU A 115 -2.23 3.81 8.79
C LEU A 115 -2.20 5.10 9.62
N ARG A 116 -2.90 6.14 9.16
CA ARG A 116 -3.00 7.41 9.89
C ARG A 116 -3.77 7.24 11.18
N ASP A 117 -4.89 6.51 11.15
CA ASP A 117 -5.70 6.27 12.34
C ASP A 117 -4.97 5.36 13.34
N ALA A 118 -4.24 4.35 12.87
CA ALA A 118 -3.38 3.52 13.72
C ALA A 118 -2.28 4.36 14.39
N LYS A 119 -1.63 5.28 13.66
CA LYS A 119 -0.64 6.21 14.25
C LYS A 119 -1.25 7.15 15.29
N LYS A 120 -2.46 7.66 15.05
CA LYS A 120 -3.19 8.46 16.06
C LYS A 120 -3.48 7.66 17.32
N ARG A 121 -3.90 6.40 17.19
CA ARG A 121 -4.16 5.50 18.33
C ARG A 121 -2.88 5.20 19.12
N LYS A 122 -1.77 4.88 18.45
CA LYS A 122 -0.47 4.65 19.11
C LYS A 122 0.00 5.87 19.90
N LYS A 123 -0.19 7.07 19.36
CA LYS A 123 0.17 8.33 20.05
C LYS A 123 -0.70 8.61 21.29
N ASN A 124 -1.89 8.03 21.36
CA ASN A 124 -2.81 8.16 22.51
C ASN A 124 -2.58 7.09 23.58
N VAL A 125 -1.89 5.99 23.24
CA VAL A 125 -1.53 4.92 24.19
C VAL A 125 -0.22 5.24 24.92
N ASP A 126 0.64 6.07 24.33
CA ASP A 126 1.92 6.50 24.92
C ASP A 126 1.78 7.59 26.00
N VAL A 127 0.55 7.96 26.36
CA VAL A 127 0.23 8.87 27.47
C VAL A 127 -0.57 8.09 28.52
N GLN A 128 0.06 7.09 29.14
CA GLN A 128 -0.26 6.72 30.51
C GLN A 128 0.92 7.05 31.41
N PRO A 129 0.74 7.91 32.43
CA PRO A 129 1.77 8.19 33.41
C PRO A 129 1.98 6.98 34.34
N ASP A 130 3.25 6.83 34.71
CA ASP A 130 3.85 6.11 35.83
C ASP A 130 2.97 5.82 37.07
N PHE A 131 3.39 4.79 37.84
CA PHE A 131 2.86 4.18 39.09
C PHE A 131 1.83 3.03 38.93
N VAL A 132 2.00 1.83 39.52
CA VAL A 132 2.66 1.46 40.79
C VAL A 132 3.31 0.05 40.67
N VAL A 133 4.55 -0.07 41.16
CA VAL A 133 5.18 -1.35 41.56
C VAL A 133 4.66 -1.74 42.94
N VAL A 134 4.08 -2.93 43.10
CA VAL A 134 4.06 -3.66 44.39
C VAL A 134 4.39 -5.13 44.14
N GLU A 135 5.41 -5.58 44.86
CA GLU A 135 6.02 -6.91 45.01
C GLU A 135 5.09 -8.03 45.52
N GLU A 136 5.53 -9.28 45.27
CA GLU A 136 5.31 -10.53 46.04
C GLU A 136 3.86 -11.05 46.21
N GLN A 137 3.53 -12.35 46.19
CA GLN A 137 4.26 -13.58 46.53
C GLN A 137 3.42 -14.80 46.06
N ASP A 138 4.09 -15.90 45.72
CA ASP A 138 3.71 -17.31 45.93
C ASP A 138 2.23 -17.76 45.80
N ARG A 139 1.96 -18.72 44.88
CA ARG A 139 1.64 -20.11 45.27
C ARG A 139 1.50 -21.07 44.08
N ASN A 140 2.19 -22.18 44.27
CA ASN A 140 2.26 -23.42 43.53
C ASN A 140 0.92 -24.19 43.47
N LEU A 141 0.88 -25.16 42.54
CA LEU A 141 0.25 -26.49 42.65
C LEU A 141 -1.17 -26.74 42.07
N VAL A 142 -1.17 -27.43 40.91
CA VAL A 142 -1.89 -28.67 40.52
C VAL A 142 -3.26 -28.95 41.15
N ILE A 143 -4.27 -29.26 40.32
CA ILE A 143 -5.12 -30.47 40.39
C ILE A 143 -5.86 -30.67 39.05
N ALA A 144 -5.98 -31.95 38.69
CA ALA A 144 -6.43 -32.51 37.43
C ALA A 144 -7.95 -32.81 37.38
N SER A 145 -8.39 -33.16 36.16
CA SER A 145 -9.42 -34.16 35.80
C SER A 145 -10.92 -33.92 36.10
N SER A 146 -11.73 -33.88 35.04
CA SER A 146 -12.86 -34.80 34.73
C SER A 146 -13.62 -34.27 33.49
N LEU A 147 -13.82 -34.97 32.36
CA LEU A 147 -14.37 -36.31 32.02
C LEU A 147 -15.87 -36.27 31.62
N ALA A 148 -16.16 -36.84 30.43
CA ALA A 148 -17.44 -37.28 29.83
C ALA A 148 -18.37 -36.19 29.26
N ALA A 149 -19.05 -36.33 28.10
CA ALA A 149 -19.41 -37.44 27.19
C ALA A 149 -19.50 -36.85 25.75
N GLY A 150 -19.32 -37.52 24.61
CA GLY A 150 -19.79 -38.83 24.17
C GLY A 150 -20.86 -38.64 23.07
N GLN A 151 -20.50 -38.81 21.79
CA GLN A 151 -21.34 -39.49 20.77
C GLN A 151 -20.69 -39.52 19.37
N THR A 152 -20.48 -40.73 18.89
CA THR A 152 -20.17 -41.14 17.52
C THR A 152 -21.44 -41.21 16.67
N LEU A 153 -21.38 -40.82 15.40
CA LEU A 153 -22.31 -41.33 14.38
C LEU A 153 -21.65 -41.34 12.99
N SER A 154 -21.36 -42.57 12.55
CA SER A 154 -21.02 -42.97 11.19
C SER A 154 -22.24 -42.85 10.26
N ILE A 155 -22.04 -42.47 9.00
CA ILE A 155 -22.88 -42.95 7.90
C ILE A 155 -21.96 -43.29 6.72
N ALA A 156 -21.93 -44.59 6.41
CA ALA A 156 -21.29 -45.17 5.25
C ALA A 156 -22.25 -45.08 4.04
N ILE A 157 -21.67 -44.82 2.87
CA ILE A 157 -22.35 -44.72 1.57
C ILE A 157 -22.35 -46.12 0.92
N PRO A 158 -23.49 -46.71 0.54
CA PRO A 158 -23.50 -47.89 -0.32
C PRO A 158 -23.38 -47.51 -1.80
N SER A 159 -22.69 -48.38 -2.54
CA SER A 159 -22.53 -48.38 -4.00
C SER A 159 -23.79 -48.73 -4.77
#